data_AF-A0A0D3DDP4-F1
#
_entry.id   AF-A0A0D3DDP4-F1
#
_cell.length_a   1.000
_cell.length_b   1.000
_cell.length_c   1.000
_cell.angle_alpha   90.00
_cell.angle_beta   90.00
_cell.angle_gamma   90.00
#
_symmetry.space_group_name_H-M   'P 1'
#
loop_
_entity.id
_entity.type
_entity.pdbx_description
1 polymer ?
#
loop_
_entity_poly.entity_id
_entity_poly.type
_entity_poly.pdbx_seq_one_letter_code
_entity_poly.pdbx_strand_id
1 'polypeptide(L)' 'MTNNNIRALRREKEFLARRINSRLTPKEREELYMKWDVPLEGKQRKLQFVNKLWTDPYDSRHVQESAEIVA' A
#
# COMPACT_ATOMS: atom_id res chain seq x y z
N MET A 1 -13.50 19.00 15.97
CA MET A 1 -12.47 18.33 15.13
C MET A 1 -12.83 16.85 15.05
N THR A 2 -13.38 16.39 13.92
CA THR A 2 -14.03 15.08 13.79
C THR A 2 -13.00 13.95 13.64
N ASN A 3 -12.69 13.30 14.77
CA ASN A 3 -11.82 12.12 14.90
C ASN A 3 -12.29 10.85 14.14
N ASN A 4 -13.41 10.93 13.40
CA ASN A 4 -13.95 9.81 12.63
C ASN A 4 -13.18 9.53 11.33
N ASN A 5 -12.53 10.54 10.74
CA ASN A 5 -11.90 10.40 9.42
C ASN A 5 -10.58 9.61 9.47
N ILE A 6 -9.72 9.87 10.46
CA ILE A 6 -8.40 9.22 10.57
C ILE A 6 -8.53 7.71 10.87
N ARG A 7 -9.49 7.32 11.72
CA ARG A 7 -9.73 5.91 12.06
C ARG A 7 -10.32 5.14 10.87
N ALA A 8 -11.23 5.76 10.12
CA ALA A 8 -11.76 5.18 8.89
C ALA A 8 -10.64 4.97 7.86
N LEU A 9 -9.81 5.99 7.62
CA LEU A 9 -8.66 5.90 6.72
C LEU A 9 -7.66 4.81 7.13
N ARG A 10 -7.37 4.66 8.43
CA ARG A 10 -6.49 3.56 8.91
C ARG A 10 -7.10 2.18 8.65
N ARG A 11 -8.40 2.01 8.91
CA ARG A 11 -9.10 0.73 8.64
C ARG A 11 -9.14 0.41 7.16
N GLU A 12 -9.36 1.41 6.32
CA GLU A 12 -9.35 1.27 4.86
C GLU A 12 -7.96 0.86 4.35
N LYS A 13 -6.90 1.52 4.82
CA LYS A 13 -5.51 1.12 4.53
C LYS A 13 -5.21 -0.31 4.99
N GLU A 14 -5.64 -0.69 6.19
CA GLU A 14 -5.46 -2.06 6.71
C GLU A 14 -6.25 -3.10 5.89
N PHE A 15 -7.46 -2.76 5.46
CA PHE A 15 -8.29 -3.60 4.61
C PHE A 15 -7.64 -3.82 3.24
N LEU A 16 -7.17 -2.75 2.59
CA LEU A 16 -6.45 -2.81 1.32
C LEU A 16 -5.15 -3.61 1.44
N ALA A 17 -4.39 -3.41 2.53
CA ALA A 17 -3.21 -4.21 2.82
C ALA A 17 -3.52 -5.72 2.83
N ARG A 18 -4.63 -6.12 3.44
CA ARG A 18 -5.05 -7.54 3.47
C ARG A 18 -5.47 -8.04 2.09
N ARG A 19 -6.25 -7.26 1.33
CA ARG A 19 -6.77 -7.62 0.00
C ARG A 19 -5.65 -7.77 -1.04
N ILE A 20 -4.69 -6.85 -1.08
CA ILE A 20 -3.54 -6.94 -1.99
C ILE A 20 -2.68 -8.16 -1.66
N ASN A 21 -2.48 -8.44 -0.37
CA ASN A 21 -1.71 -9.61 0.06
C ASN A 21 -2.38 -10.95 -0.29
N SER A 22 -3.72 -11.02 -0.33
CA SER A 22 -4.41 -12.29 -0.67
C SER A 22 -4.41 -12.62 -2.16
N ARG A 23 -4.15 -11.64 -3.04
CA ARG A 23 -4.17 -11.81 -4.50
C ARG A 23 -2.81 -12.18 -5.10
N LEU A 24 -1.72 -11.92 -4.38
CA LEU A 24 -0.36 -12.06 -4.87
C LEU A 24 0.35 -13.24 -4.22
N THR A 25 1.06 -14.01 -5.03
CA THR A 25 2.01 -15.03 -4.55
C THR A 25 3.16 -14.38 -3.76
N PRO A 26 3.90 -15.14 -2.95
CA PRO A 26 5.05 -14.60 -2.21
C PRO A 26 6.08 -13.91 -3.13
N LYS A 27 6.36 -14.49 -4.31
CA LYS A 27 7.31 -13.95 -5.27
C LYS A 27 6.85 -12.62 -5.88
N GLU A 28 5.62 -12.56 -6.39
CA GLU A 28 5.05 -11.32 -6.94
C GLU A 28 5.03 -10.20 -5.89
N ARG A 29 4.82 -10.56 -4.62
CA ARG A 29 4.84 -9.60 -3.51
C ARG A 29 6.24 -9.06 -3.24
N GLU A 30 7.28 -9.89 -3.32
CA GLU A 30 8.67 -9.43 -3.18
C GLU A 30 9.07 -8.52 -4.33
N GLU A 31 8.72 -8.87 -5.57
CA GLU A 31 8.93 -8.02 -6.75
C GLU A 31 8.21 -6.68 -6.60
N LEU A 32 6.97 -6.69 -6.11
CA LEU A 32 6.20 -5.48 -5.82
C LEU A 32 6.86 -4.63 -4.73
N TYR A 33 7.35 -5.24 -3.65
CA TYR A 33 8.07 -4.53 -2.60
C TYR A 33 9.37 -3.91 -3.13
N MET A 34 10.13 -4.63 -3.95
CA MET A 34 11.32 -4.07 -4.59
C MET A 34 10.98 -2.90 -5.51
N LYS A 35 9.96 -3.02 -6.36
CA LYS A 35 9.50 -1.94 -7.26
C LYS A 35 9.15 -0.67 -6.48
N TRP A 36 8.51 -0.84 -5.33
CA TRP A 36 8.06 0.26 -4.47
C TRP A 36 9.09 0.67 -3.41
N ASP A 37 10.32 0.18 -3.51
CA ASP A 37 11.42 0.51 -2.59
C ASP A 37 11.04 0.25 -1.11
N VAL A 38 10.43 -0.90 -0.88
CA VAL A 38 10.08 -1.44 0.44
C VAL A 38 11.10 -2.53 0.79
N PRO A 39 11.92 -2.35 1.84
CA PRO A 39 12.96 -3.32 2.19
C PRO A 39 12.38 -4.71 2.51
N LEU A 40 12.94 -5.76 1.91
CA LEU A 40 12.50 -7.14 2.14
C LEU A 40 12.83 -7.66 3.54
N GLU A 41 13.87 -7.14 4.18
CA GLU A 41 14.30 -7.50 5.54
C GLU A 41 13.58 -6.67 6.64
N GLY A 42 12.56 -5.88 6.27
CA GLY A 42 11.89 -4.93 7.16
C GLY A 42 10.76 -5.50 8.03
N LYS A 43 10.55 -4.89 9.21
CA LYS A 43 9.30 -5.08 9.99
C LYS A 43 8.14 -4.34 9.33
N GLN A 44 6.94 -4.90 9.40
CA GLN A 44 5.69 -4.27 8.92
C GLN A 44 5.67 -3.89 7.42
N ARG A 45 6.41 -4.62 6.55
CA ARG A 45 6.48 -4.39 5.08
C ARG A 45 5.14 -4.09 4.42
N LYS A 46 4.10 -4.85 4.79
CA LYS A 46 2.73 -4.68 4.28
C LYS A 46 2.20 -3.26 4.53
N LEU A 47 2.40 -2.75 5.74
CA LEU A 47 1.95 -1.41 6.12
C LEU A 47 2.80 -0.32 5.47
N GLN A 48 4.12 -0.54 5.37
CA GLN A 48 5.01 0.39 4.67
C GLN A 48 4.62 0.54 3.19
N PHE A 49 4.42 -0.59 2.52
CA PHE A 49 3.96 -0.64 1.13
C PHE A 49 2.63 0.10 0.95
N VAL A 50 1.63 -0.22 1.76
CA VAL A 50 0.33 0.46 1.70
C VAL A 50 0.49 1.95 1.98
N ASN A 51 1.32 2.38 2.92
CA ASN A 51 1.53 3.81 3.12
C ASN A 51 2.11 4.50 1.89
N LYS A 52 3.06 3.86 1.19
CA LYS A 52 3.69 4.42 -0.02
C LYS A 52 2.70 4.70 -1.15
N LEU A 53 1.63 3.91 -1.30
CA LEU A 53 0.59 4.13 -2.32
C LEU A 53 -0.15 5.49 -2.19
N TRP A 54 -0.03 6.18 -1.05
CA TRP A 54 -0.62 7.51 -0.83
C TRP A 54 0.44 8.58 -0.52
N THR A 55 1.71 8.37 -0.87
CA THR A 55 2.79 9.32 -0.52
C THR A 55 3.01 10.42 -1.54
N ASP A 56 2.79 10.14 -2.84
CA ASP A 56 3.01 11.12 -3.90
C ASP A 56 1.73 11.34 -4.72
N PRO A 57 0.87 12.28 -4.31
CA PRO A 57 -0.36 12.59 -5.03
C PRO A 57 -0.13 13.48 -6.26
N TYR A 58 1.08 13.98 -6.49
CA TYR A 58 1.39 14.92 -7.58
C TYR A 58 2.08 14.24 -8.77
N ASP A 59 2.70 13.06 -8.57
CA ASP A 59 3.13 12.21 -9.68
C ASP A 59 1.94 11.40 -10.22
N SER A 60 1.47 11.77 -11.41
CA SER A 60 0.35 11.09 -12.08
C SER A 60 0.62 9.61 -12.34
N ARG A 61 1.87 9.21 -12.58
CA ARG A 61 2.25 7.79 -12.74
C ARG A 61 2.16 7.06 -11.41
N HIS A 62 2.61 7.69 -10.33
CA HIS A 62 2.47 7.12 -8.99
C HIS A 62 0.99 6.91 -8.63
N VAL A 63 0.14 7.89 -8.92
CA VAL A 63 -1.31 7.80 -8.70
C VAL A 63 -1.93 6.68 -9.53
N GLN A 64 -1.55 6.59 -10.82
CA GLN A 64 -2.06 5.55 -11.71
C GLN A 64 -1.65 4.14 -11.24
N GLU A 65 -0.37 3.91 -10.97
CA GLU A 65 0.11 2.61 -10.49
C GLU A 65 -0.50 2.24 -9.13
N SER A 66 -0.67 3.22 -8.24
CA SER A 66 -1.35 3.01 -6.96
C SER A 66 -2.82 2.62 -7.15
N ALA A 67 -3.51 3.25 -8.09
CA ALA A 67 -4.91 2.95 -8.40
C ALA A 67 -5.07 1.53 -8.97
N GLU A 68 -4.16 1.10 -9.86
CA GLU A 68 -4.15 -0.25 -10.42
C GLU A 68 -3.94 -1.33 -9.36
N ILE A 69 -3.10 -1.06 -8.35
CA ILE A 69 -2.87 -1.96 -7.22
C ILE A 69 -4.09 -2.06 -6.30
N VAL A 70 -4.85 -0.96 -6.17
CA VAL A 70 -6.01 -0.86 -5.27
C VAL A 70 -7.30 -1.46 -5.87
N ALA A 71 -7.49 -1.37 -7.19
CA ALA A 71 -8.68 -1.84 -7.91
C ALA A 71 -9.02 -3.34 -7.65
#